data_AF-A0A965PK70-F1
#
_entry.id   AF-A0A965PK70-F1
#
_cell.length_a   1.000
_cell.length_b   1.000
_cell.length_c   1.000
_cell.angle_alpha   90.00
_cell.angle_beta   90.00
_cell.angle_gamma   90.00
#
_symmetry.space_group_name_H-M   'P 1'
#
loop_
_entity.id
_entity.type
_entity.pdbx_description
1 polymer ?
#
loop_
_entity_poly.entity_id
_entity_poly.type
_entity_poly.pdbx_seq_one_letter_code
_entity_poly.pdbx_strand_id
1 'polypeptide(L)'
;MPCVVAQDGDQWTIDTEHPAYPRHPKPGYEPQPPQPSSGPGTELSKLLKRFGIEPTPTCQCRAKAAEMDAWGPDECEKPERIDEVVAVMRQEAEARGLPFLDIAGRLLVRRAIRNARRAAAN
;
A
#
# COMPACT_ATOMS: atom_id res chain seq x y z
N MET A 1 -21.35 22.12 -11.53
CA MET A 1 -21.14 21.41 -10.25
C MET A 1 -21.74 22.27 -9.15
N PRO A 2 -22.94 21.93 -8.63
CA PRO A 2 -23.72 22.83 -7.77
C PRO A 2 -23.17 23.03 -6.35
N CYS A 3 -22.15 22.27 -5.95
CA CYS A 3 -21.48 22.40 -4.64
C CYS A 3 -20.24 23.32 -4.67
N VAL A 4 -19.93 23.97 -5.80
CA VAL A 4 -18.79 24.89 -5.91
C VAL A 4 -19.26 26.30 -5.58
N VAL A 5 -18.77 26.88 -4.47
CA VAL A 5 -19.16 28.22 -4.01
C VAL A 5 -18.26 29.33 -4.56
N ALA A 6 -17.02 29.01 -4.91
CA ALA A 6 -16.11 29.94 -5.58
C ALA A 6 -15.03 29.20 -6.37
N GLN A 7 -14.53 29.84 -7.42
CA GLN A 7 -13.38 29.39 -8.19
C GLN A 7 -12.45 30.58 -8.43
N ASP A 8 -11.23 30.50 -7.90
CA ASP A 8 -10.15 31.47 -8.10
C ASP A 8 -8.98 30.75 -8.78
N GLY A 9 -8.91 30.86 -10.11
CA GLY A 9 -7.95 30.12 -10.92
C GLY A 9 -8.04 28.60 -10.72
N ASP A 10 -6.97 28.03 -10.17
CA ASP A 10 -6.85 26.59 -9.85
C ASP A 10 -7.40 26.24 -8.46
N GLN A 11 -7.82 27.22 -7.65
CA GLN A 11 -8.35 26.99 -6.32
C GLN A 11 -9.88 26.99 -6.33
N TRP A 12 -10.48 25.89 -5.88
CA TRP A 12 -11.92 25.68 -5.87
C TRP A 12 -12.39 25.60 -4.41
N THR A 13 -13.37 26.42 -4.04
CA THR A 13 -14.01 26.36 -2.72
C THR A 13 -15.30 25.56 -2.84
N ILE A 14 -15.41 24.50 -2.05
CA ILE A 14 -16.52 23.53 -2.12
C ILE A 14 -17.34 23.62 -0.84
N ASP A 15 -18.66 23.80 -0.99
CA ASP A 15 -19.61 23.70 0.11
C ASP A 15 -19.91 22.22 0.37
N THR A 16 -19.40 21.72 1.50
CA THR A 16 -19.60 20.34 1.98
C THR A 16 -20.97 20.09 2.58
N GLU A 17 -21.74 21.15 2.91
CA GLU A 17 -23.08 21.05 3.50
C GLU A 17 -24.18 20.98 2.42
N HIS A 18 -23.90 21.42 1.20
CA HIS A 18 -24.85 21.45 0.08
C HIS A 18 -25.52 20.07 -0.16
N PRO A 19 -26.85 20.00 -0.41
CA PRO A 19 -27.57 18.72 -0.59
C PRO A 19 -27.04 17.83 -1.73
N ALA A 20 -26.46 18.47 -2.75
CA ALA A 20 -25.85 17.78 -3.89
C ALA A 20 -24.38 17.38 -3.66
N TYR A 21 -23.80 17.66 -2.48
CA TYR A 21 -22.46 17.20 -2.14
C TYR A 21 -22.48 15.67 -1.93
N PRO A 22 -21.67 14.90 -2.68
CA PRO A 22 -21.66 13.45 -2.58
C PRO A 22 -21.04 13.02 -1.23
N ARG A 23 -21.89 12.82 -0.22
CA ARG A 23 -21.49 12.35 1.12
C ARG A 23 -21.02 10.90 1.14
N HIS A 24 -21.44 10.12 0.15
CA HIS A 24 -21.01 8.74 0.00
C HIS A 24 -19.82 8.66 -0.97
N PRO A 25 -18.77 7.89 -0.62
CA PRO A 25 -17.70 7.59 -1.55
C PRO A 25 -18.28 6.97 -2.83
N LYS A 26 -17.62 7.22 -3.96
CA LYS A 26 -18.05 6.66 -5.25
C LYS A 26 -18.07 5.12 -5.17
N PRO A 27 -18.99 4.45 -5.88
CA PRO A 27 -18.96 2.99 -5.99
C PRO A 27 -17.58 2.54 -6.48
N GLY A 28 -16.93 1.64 -5.74
CA GLY A 28 -15.55 1.18 -6.02
C GLY A 28 -14.43 2.02 -5.39
N TYR A 29 -14.73 3.02 -4.57
CA TYR A 29 -13.72 3.69 -3.74
C TYR A 29 -13.56 2.96 -2.40
N GLU A 30 -12.48 2.18 -2.29
CA GLU A 30 -12.04 1.60 -1.02
C GLU A 30 -10.95 2.50 -0.40
N PRO A 31 -11.22 3.15 0.75
CA PRO A 31 -10.19 3.94 1.43
C PRO A 31 -9.03 3.02 1.85
N GLN A 32 -7.81 3.36 1.43
CA GLN A 32 -6.65 2.57 1.81
C GLN A 32 -6.38 2.71 3.31
N PRO A 33 -6.06 1.60 4.02
CA PRO A 33 -5.81 1.66 5.44
C PRO A 33 -4.61 2.58 5.75
N PRO A 34 -4.67 3.35 6.85
CA PRO A 34 -3.54 4.15 7.30
C PRO A 34 -2.32 3.24 7.50
N GLN A 35 -1.20 3.62 6.91
CA GLN A 35 0.02 2.81 6.96
C GLN A 35 0.64 2.90 8.36
N PRO A 36 0.86 1.77 9.07
CA PRO A 36 1.67 1.79 10.28
C PRO A 36 3.08 2.28 9.94
N SER A 37 3.72 3.00 10.87
CA SER A 37 5.01 3.66 10.66
C SER A 37 6.21 2.70 10.78
N SER A 38 5.97 1.43 11.13
CA SER A 38 7.02 0.44 11.40
C SER A 38 6.53 -0.99 11.15
N GLY A 39 7.34 -1.79 10.47
CA GLY A 39 7.13 -3.24 10.29
C GLY A 39 7.70 -3.79 8.98
N PRO A 40 7.56 -5.10 8.72
CA PRO A 40 8.07 -5.77 7.52
C PRO A 40 7.45 -5.27 6.20
N GLY A 41 6.16 -4.90 6.18
CA GLY A 41 5.50 -4.29 5.01
C GLY A 41 5.99 -2.87 4.74
N THR A 42 6.23 -2.08 5.79
CA THR A 42 6.85 -0.76 5.67
C THR A 42 8.27 -0.86 5.08
N GLU A 43 9.09 -1.81 5.57
CA GLU A 43 10.43 -2.04 5.05
C GLU A 43 10.42 -2.58 3.61
N LEU A 44 9.46 -3.43 3.26
CA LEU A 44 9.27 -3.91 1.90
C LEU A 44 8.97 -2.75 0.95
N SER A 45 8.10 -1.83 1.36
CA SER A 45 7.74 -0.65 0.58
C SER A 45 8.94 0.28 0.34
N LYS A 46 9.80 0.46 1.36
CA LYS A 46 11.06 1.21 1.21
C LYS A 46 12.01 0.54 0.22
N LEU A 47 12.12 -0.79 0.26
CA LEU A 47 12.93 -1.55 -0.69
C LEU A 47 12.41 -1.39 -2.12
N LEU A 48 11.09 -1.55 -2.33
CA LEU A 48 10.45 -1.38 -3.64
C LEU A 48 10.65 0.04 -4.20
N LYS A 49 10.54 1.07 -3.35
CA LYS A 49 10.79 2.46 -3.73
C LYS A 49 12.23 2.67 -4.22
N ARG A 50 13.21 1.98 -3.64
CA ARG A 50 14.62 2.03 -4.08
C ARG A 50 14.80 1.47 -5.49
N PHE A 51 13.93 0.56 -5.92
CA PHE A 51 13.91 0.00 -7.27
C PHE A 51 12.97 0.77 -8.23
N GLY A 52 12.46 1.94 -7.82
CA GLY A 52 11.55 2.76 -8.64
C GLY A 52 10.12 2.22 -8.74
N ILE A 53 9.76 1.23 -7.92
CA ILE A 53 8.41 0.68 -7.88
C ILE A 53 7.62 1.41 -6.80
N GLU A 54 6.80 2.37 -7.23
CA GLU A 54 5.91 3.09 -6.31
C GLU A 54 4.51 2.47 -6.25
N PRO A 55 3.91 2.37 -5.05
CA PRO A 55 2.54 1.93 -4.90
C PRO A 55 1.57 2.99 -5.44
N THR A 56 0.71 2.58 -6.38
CA THR A 56 -0.38 3.44 -6.88
C THR A 56 -1.48 3.59 -5.83
N PRO A 57 -2.35 4.62 -5.94
CA PRO A 57 -3.52 4.79 -5.08
C PRO A 57 -4.50 3.61 -5.08
N THR A 58 -4.42 2.74 -6.09
CA THR A 58 -5.25 1.55 -6.23
C THR A 58 -4.50 0.25 -5.95
N CYS A 59 -3.19 0.28 -5.62
CA CYS A 59 -2.44 -0.95 -5.40
C CYS A 59 -2.83 -1.62 -4.07
N GLN A 60 -3.13 -2.92 -4.11
CA GLN A 60 -3.30 -3.74 -2.91
C GLN A 60 -1.98 -3.91 -2.12
N CYS A 61 -0.85 -3.51 -2.70
CA CYS A 61 0.46 -3.40 -2.06
C CYS A 61 0.36 -2.80 -0.65
N ARG A 62 -0.43 -1.72 -0.50
CA ARG A 62 -0.58 -0.96 0.75
C ARG A 62 -1.40 -1.70 1.79
N ALA A 63 -2.45 -2.40 1.37
CA ALA A 63 -3.25 -3.24 2.26
C ALA A 63 -2.42 -4.42 2.75
N LYS A 64 -1.71 -5.11 1.84
CA LYS A 64 -0.83 -6.24 2.22
C LYS A 64 0.34 -5.79 3.08
N ALA A 65 0.93 -4.62 2.83
CA ALA A 65 1.98 -4.07 3.69
C ALA A 65 1.48 -3.81 5.13
N ALA A 66 0.29 -3.22 5.29
CA ALA A 66 -0.32 -3.03 6.60
C ALA A 66 -0.63 -4.36 7.31
N GLU A 67 -1.05 -5.37 6.56
CA GLU A 67 -1.28 -6.71 7.08
C GLU A 67 0.02 -7.39 7.53
N MET A 68 1.10 -7.27 6.75
CA MET A 68 2.44 -7.72 7.14
C MET A 68 2.92 -7.03 8.42
N ASP A 69 2.67 -5.72 8.53
CA ASP A 69 3.02 -4.93 9.70
C ASP A 69 2.20 -5.35 10.94
N ALA A 70 0.93 -5.73 10.74
CA ALA A 70 0.07 -6.27 11.81
C ALA A 70 0.50 -7.67 12.27
N TRP A 71 0.97 -8.54 11.37
CA TRP A 71 1.51 -9.85 11.74
C TRP A 71 2.82 -9.74 12.53
N GLY A 72 3.64 -8.74 12.18
CA GLY A 72 4.98 -8.59 12.73
C GLY A 72 6.02 -9.50 12.06
N PRO A 73 7.32 -9.28 12.34
CA PRO A 73 8.41 -9.91 11.61
C PRO A 73 8.51 -11.43 11.82
N ASP A 74 8.14 -11.94 13.00
CA ASP A 74 8.28 -13.36 13.31
C ASP A 74 7.22 -14.22 12.62
N GLU A 75 5.98 -13.75 12.62
CA GLU A 75 4.89 -14.41 11.90
C GLU A 75 5.09 -14.29 10.39
N CYS A 76 5.58 -13.15 9.90
CA CYS A 76 5.85 -12.93 8.49
C CYS A 76 7.01 -13.81 7.95
N GLU A 77 7.89 -14.33 8.81
CA GLU A 77 8.96 -15.25 8.41
C GLU A 77 8.45 -16.67 8.04
N LYS A 78 7.22 -17.02 8.44
CA LYS A 78 6.63 -18.32 8.09
C LYS A 78 6.54 -18.48 6.57
N PRO A 79 6.87 -19.67 6.03
CA PRO A 79 6.87 -19.91 4.59
C PRO A 79 5.50 -19.64 3.95
N GLU A 80 4.42 -20.02 4.62
CA GLU A 80 3.05 -19.80 4.18
C GLU A 80 2.72 -18.31 4.02
N ARG A 81 3.18 -17.47 4.95
CA ARG A 81 2.97 -16.00 4.90
C ARG A 81 3.79 -15.35 3.81
N ILE A 82 5.03 -15.80 3.61
CA ILE A 82 5.88 -15.31 2.52
C ILE A 82 5.24 -15.62 1.17
N ASP A 83 4.73 -16.84 0.99
CA ASP A 83 4.09 -17.26 -0.26
C ASP A 83 2.79 -16.48 -0.51
N GLU A 84 2.01 -16.21 0.54
CA GLU A 84 0.82 -15.36 0.47
C GLU A 84 1.16 -13.93 -0.02
N VAL A 85 2.19 -13.31 0.56
CA VAL A 85 2.66 -11.97 0.17
C VAL A 85 3.17 -11.97 -1.27
N VAL A 86 3.97 -12.97 -1.64
CA VAL A 86 4.53 -13.09 -2.99
C VAL A 86 3.44 -13.33 -4.03
N ALA A 87 2.40 -14.09 -3.70
CA ALA A 87 1.24 -14.26 -4.59
C ALA A 87 0.53 -12.93 -4.86
N VAL A 88 0.32 -12.10 -3.83
CA VAL A 88 -0.26 -10.76 -4.01
C VAL A 88 0.67 -9.85 -4.81
N MET A 89 1.98 -9.86 -4.51
CA MET A 89 2.97 -9.09 -5.29
C MET A 89 2.96 -9.50 -6.76
N ARG A 90 2.82 -10.80 -7.07
CA ARG A 90 2.72 -11.29 -8.44
C ARG A 90 1.47 -10.77 -9.14
N GLN A 91 0.30 -10.87 -8.50
CA GLN A 91 -0.96 -10.40 -9.07
C GLN A 91 -0.92 -8.90 -9.39
N GLU A 92 -0.39 -8.10 -8.47
CA GLU A 92 -0.26 -6.65 -8.67
C GLU A 92 0.79 -6.30 -9.74
N ALA A 93 1.89 -7.06 -9.82
CA ALA A 93 2.89 -6.86 -10.86
C ALA A 93 2.35 -7.24 -12.24
N GLU A 94 1.60 -8.34 -12.35
CA GLU A 94 0.94 -8.78 -13.58
C GLU A 94 -0.13 -7.78 -14.04
N ALA A 95 -0.98 -7.31 -13.12
CA ALA A 95 -1.96 -6.26 -13.40
C ALA A 95 -1.31 -4.95 -13.90
N ARG A 96 -0.06 -4.68 -13.50
CA ARG A 96 0.72 -3.51 -13.91
C ARG A 96 1.66 -3.77 -15.09
N GLY A 97 1.70 -4.99 -15.62
CA GLY A 97 2.64 -5.39 -16.68
C GLY A 97 4.12 -5.31 -16.28
N LEU A 98 4.43 -5.41 -14.99
CA LEU A 98 5.79 -5.38 -14.47
C LEU A 98 6.39 -6.79 -14.45
N PRO A 99 7.67 -6.95 -14.86
CA PRO A 99 8.34 -8.24 -14.79
C PRO A 99 8.52 -8.66 -13.32
N PHE A 100 7.88 -9.77 -12.94
CA PHE A 100 7.94 -10.33 -11.59
C PHE A 100 8.60 -11.71 -11.59
N LEU A 101 9.56 -11.91 -10.71
CA LEU A 101 10.22 -13.19 -10.47
C LEU A 101 9.99 -13.60 -9.02
N ASP A 102 9.35 -14.74 -8.78
CA ASP A 102 9.00 -15.21 -7.44
C ASP A 102 10.19 -15.38 -6.51
N ILE A 103 11.31 -15.82 -7.07
CA ILE A 103 12.55 -16.00 -6.31
C ILE A 103 13.05 -14.64 -5.78
N ALA A 104 13.00 -13.60 -6.62
CA ALA A 104 13.36 -12.25 -6.23
C ALA A 104 12.35 -11.68 -5.23
N GLY A 105 11.04 -11.93 -5.43
CA GLY A 105 9.97 -11.55 -4.50
C GLY A 105 10.17 -12.14 -3.11
N ARG A 106 10.39 -13.47 -3.00
CA ARG A 106 10.68 -14.15 -1.73
C ARG A 106 11.93 -13.60 -1.06
N LEU A 107 12.99 -13.31 -1.84
CA LEU A 107 14.22 -12.74 -1.30
C LEU A 107 14.00 -11.33 -0.74
N LEU A 108 13.22 -10.50 -1.45
CA LEU A 108 12.85 -9.15 -1.01
C LEU A 108 12.03 -9.19 0.29
N VAL A 109 11.02 -10.06 0.38
CA VAL A 109 10.21 -10.24 1.60
C VAL A 109 11.08 -10.64 2.78
N ARG A 110 11.96 -11.64 2.61
CA ARG A 110 12.92 -12.04 3.66
C ARG A 110 13.86 -10.91 4.07
N ARG A 111 14.31 -10.09 3.10
CA ARG A 111 15.15 -8.93 3.38
C ARG A 111 14.38 -7.86 4.17
N ALA A 112 13.13 -7.62 3.84
CA ALA A 112 12.24 -6.69 4.52
C ALA A 112 11.98 -7.12 5.97
N ILE A 113 11.69 -8.40 6.20
CA ILE A 113 11.53 -8.97 7.55
C ILE A 113 12.79 -8.76 8.39
N ARG A 114 13.97 -9.05 7.81
CA ARG A 114 15.25 -8.83 8.51
C ARG A 114 15.50 -7.36 8.84
N ASN A 115 15.12 -6.44 7.95
CA ASN A 115 15.20 -5.01 8.24
C ASN A 115 14.23 -4.61 9.36
N ALA A 116 13.00 -5.11 9.33
CA ALA A 116 12.01 -4.81 10.36
C ALA A 116 12.46 -5.31 11.74
N ARG A 117 13.02 -6.52 11.83
CA ARG A 117 13.65 -7.01 13.08
C ARG A 117 14.76 -6.09 13.57
N ARG A 118 15.62 -5.62 12.66
CA ARG A 118 16.72 -4.70 13.01
C ARG A 118 16.21 -3.31 13.43
N ALA A 119 15.15 -2.82 12.81
CA ALA A 119 14.53 -1.54 13.14
C ALA A 119 13.76 -1.61 14.46
N ALA A 120 13.22 -2.77 14.83
CA ALA A 120 12.57 -2.99 16.13
C ALA A 120 13.57 -3.19 17.28
N ALA A 121 14.83 -3.54 16.98
CA ALA A 121 15.89 -3.78 17.96
C ALA A 121 16.81 -2.55 18.19
N ASN A 122 16.62 -1.47 17.43
CA ASN A 122 17.34 -0.18 17.54
C ASN A 122 16.39 0.89 18.08
#